data_AF-A0A8S3JPJ3-F1
#
_entry.id   AF-A0A8S3JPJ3-F1
#
_cell.length_a   1.000
_cell.length_b   1.000
_cell.length_c   1.000
_cell.angle_alpha   90.00
_cell.angle_beta   90.00
_cell.angle_gamma   90.00
#
_symmetry.space_group_name_H-M   'P 1'
#
loop_
_entity.id
_entity.type
_entity.pdbx_description
1 polymer ?
#
loop_
_entity_poly.entity_id
_entity_poly.type
_entity_poly.pdbx_seq_one_letter_code
_entity_poly.pdbx_strand_id
1 'polypeptide(L)' 'FQMTQEQVCDDCPNIKFVVEEKVLEIEVESGVSDGYEISFHAEGEPHIEGEPGDLKFTIRIQK' A
#
# COMPACT_ATOMS: atom_id res chain seq x y z
N PHE A 1 -27.51 -23.72 -31.60
CA PHE A 1 -26.84 -22.81 -30.67
C PHE A 1 -26.08 -23.65 -29.67
N GLN A 2 -24.75 -23.63 -29.74
CA GLN A 2 -23.90 -24.44 -28.88
C GLN A 2 -23.59 -23.59 -27.65
N MET A 3 -24.12 -23.98 -26.48
CA MET A 3 -23.82 -23.32 -25.21
C MET A 3 -22.42 -23.79 -24.78
N THR A 4 -21.40 -22.97 -25.01
CA THR A 4 -20.12 -23.10 -24.32
C THR A 4 -20.33 -22.72 -22.86
N GLN A 5 -20.22 -23.69 -21.97
CA GLN A 5 -20.19 -23.42 -20.53
C GLN A 5 -18.84 -22.76 -20.22
N GLU A 6 -18.86 -21.47 -19.93
CA GLU A 6 -17.70 -20.76 -19.38
C GLU A 6 -17.49 -21.26 -17.96
N GLN A 7 -16.33 -21.86 -17.69
CA GLN A 7 -15.94 -22.25 -16.33
C GLN A 7 -15.59 -20.98 -15.54
N VAL A 8 -16.60 -20.25 -15.09
CA VAL A 8 -16.41 -19.20 -14.10
C VAL A 8 -16.19 -19.91 -12.77
N CYS A 9 -14.97 -19.80 -12.25
CA CYS A 9 -14.62 -20.29 -10.92
C CYS A 9 -15.37 -19.44 -9.88
N ASP A 10 -16.52 -19.92 -9.38
CA ASP A 10 -17.28 -19.24 -8.32
C ASP A 10 -16.50 -19.15 -6.99
N ASP A 11 -15.48 -19.99 -6.81
CA ASP A 11 -14.60 -20.04 -5.64
C ASP A 11 -13.43 -19.04 -5.71
N CYS A 12 -13.20 -18.43 -6.87
CA CYS A 12 -12.06 -17.55 -7.07
C CYS A 12 -12.49 -16.12 -6.72
N PRO A 13 -11.96 -15.50 -5.66
CA PRO A 13 -12.27 -14.11 -5.37
C PRO A 13 -11.83 -13.28 -6.58
N ASN A 14 -12.76 -12.57 -7.20
CA ASN A 14 -12.50 -11.70 -8.35
C ASN A 14 -11.75 -10.42 -7.90
N ILE A 15 -10.65 -10.61 -7.18
CA ILE A 15 -9.81 -9.60 -6.58
C ILE A 15 -8.53 -9.55 -7.40
N LYS A 16 -8.19 -8.37 -7.88
CA LYS A 16 -6.97 -8.11 -8.63
C LYS A 16 -6.20 -7.02 -7.92
N PHE A 17 -4.95 -7.31 -7.56
CA PHE A 17 -4.02 -6.27 -7.15
C PHE A 17 -3.67 -5.39 -8.34
N VAL A 18 -3.78 -4.08 -8.15
CA VAL A 18 -3.42 -3.08 -9.14
C VAL A 18 -2.28 -2.26 -8.56
N VAL A 19 -1.23 -2.05 -9.35
CA VAL A 19 -0.14 -1.15 -8.97
C VAL A 19 -0.68 0.27 -9.09
N GLU A 20 -0.68 0.98 -7.97
CA GLU A 20 -1.10 2.38 -7.87
C GLU A 20 0.13 3.24 -7.54
N GLU A 21 0.24 4.39 -8.20
CA GLU A 21 1.24 5.41 -7.87
C GLU A 21 0.54 6.55 -7.14
N LYS A 22 1.04 6.91 -5.95
CA LYS A 22 0.50 8.00 -5.12
C LYS A 22 1.63 8.93 -4.68
N VAL A 23 1.34 10.23 -4.68
CA VAL A 23 2.26 11.26 -4.17
C VAL A 23 1.91 11.52 -2.71
N LEU A 24 2.90 11.39 -1.82
CA LEU A 24 2.78 11.71 -0.39
C LEU A 24 3.63 12.95 -0.09
N GLU A 25 3.01 13.93 0.55
CA GLU A 25 3.71 15.14 1.02
C GLU A 25 4.18 14.91 2.46
N ILE A 26 5.47 15.19 2.70
CA ILE A 26 6.10 15.00 4.00
C ILE A 26 6.67 16.35 4.44
N GLU A 27 6.19 16.85 5.57
CA GLU A 27 6.72 18.05 6.20
C GLU A 27 7.84 17.67 7.16
N VAL A 28 9.03 18.23 6.96
CA VAL A 28 10.19 18.03 7.84
C VAL A 28 10.44 19.32 8.62
N GLU A 29 10.15 19.29 9.91
CA GLU A 29 10.36 20.45 10.79
C GLU A 29 11.85 20.73 11.03
N SER A 30 12.21 22.00 11.22
CA SER A 30 13.59 22.36 11.54
C SER A 30 13.95 21.88 12.95
N GLY A 31 15.05 21.14 13.07
CA GLY A 31 15.51 20.60 14.36
C GLY A 31 15.08 19.17 14.64
N VAL A 32 14.45 18.47 13.68
CA VAL A 32 14.26 17.02 13.78
C VAL A 32 15.60 16.31 14.01
N SER A 33 15.58 15.29 14.87
CA SER A 33 16.74 14.44 15.12
C SER A 33 16.95 13.43 14.00
N ASP A 34 18.19 13.00 13.83
CA ASP A 34 18.49 11.83 13.00
C ASP A 34 17.70 10.61 13.53
N GLY A 35 17.08 9.86 12.61
CA GLY A 35 16.22 8.74 12.96
C GLY A 35 14.78 9.11 13.31
N TYR A 36 14.35 10.37 13.15
CA TYR A 36 12.95 10.74 13.33
C TYR A 36 12.05 9.95 12.36
N GLU A 37 10.95 9.40 12.89
CA GLU A 37 10.02 8.56 12.14
C GLU A 37 8.69 9.29 11.87
N ILE A 38 8.24 9.24 10.63
CA ILE A 38 6.92 9.71 10.19
C ILE A 38 6.14 8.50 9.67
N SER A 39 5.00 8.18 10.30
CA SER A 39 4.17 7.04 9.93
C SER A 39 2.88 7.47 9.25
N PHE A 40 2.59 6.87 8.11
CA PHE A 40 1.31 6.95 7.41
C PHE A 40 0.54 5.65 7.62
N HIS A 41 -0.66 5.78 8.17
CA HIS A 41 -1.51 4.64 8.47
C HIS A 41 -2.14 4.07 7.19
N ALA A 42 -2.12 2.75 7.04
CA ALA A 42 -2.78 2.03 5.94
C ALA A 42 -2.33 2.43 4.51
N GLU A 43 -1.14 3.05 4.36
CA GLU A 43 -0.54 3.40 3.06
C GLU A 43 0.45 2.33 2.53
N GLY A 44 0.55 1.20 3.22
CA GLY A 44 1.36 0.05 2.82
C GLY A 44 0.65 -0.87 1.83
N GLU A 45 1.23 -2.05 1.59
CA GLU A 45 0.67 -3.01 0.64
C GLU A 45 -0.71 -3.50 1.09
N PRO A 46 -1.70 -3.56 0.17
CA PRO A 46 -3.04 -4.03 0.48
C PRO A 46 -3.04 -5.54 0.74
N HIS A 47 -3.83 -5.97 1.72
CA HIS A 47 -4.02 -7.38 2.06
C HIS A 47 -5.45 -7.82 1.70
N ILE A 48 -5.63 -9.02 1.15
CA ILE A 48 -6.95 -9.52 0.72
C ILE A 48 -7.90 -9.70 1.92
N GLU A 49 -7.39 -10.20 3.03
CA GLU A 49 -8.17 -10.53 4.23
C GLU A 49 -7.85 -9.65 5.44
N GLY A 50 -7.27 -8.47 5.24
CA GLY A 50 -6.79 -7.63 6.35
C GLY A 50 -6.65 -6.16 6.01
N GLU A 51 -6.31 -5.36 7.02
CA GLU A 51 -6.00 -3.95 6.83
C GLU A 51 -4.67 -3.80 6.07
N PRO A 52 -4.52 -2.77 5.22
CA PRO A 52 -3.24 -2.45 4.60
C PRO A 52 -2.18 -2.15 5.66
N GLY A 53 -0.91 -2.43 5.34
CA GLY A 53 0.20 -2.09 6.22
C GLY A 53 0.38 -0.58 6.40
N ASP A 54 1.24 -0.19 7.35
CA ASP A 54 1.63 1.21 7.53
C ASP A 54 2.92 1.52 6.75
N LEU A 55 3.04 2.75 6.26
CA LEU A 55 4.25 3.25 5.62
C LEU A 55 5.04 4.13 6.59
N LYS A 56 6.30 3.80 6.85
CA LYS A 56 7.17 4.54 7.78
C LYS A 56 8.36 5.17 7.06
N PHE A 57 8.51 6.48 7.20
CA PHE A 57 9.66 7.22 6.71
C PHE A 57 10.61 7.52 7.87
N THR A 58 11.89 7.16 7.71
CA THR A 58 12.94 7.50 8.66
C THR A 58 13.84 8.58 8.08
N ILE A 59 13.89 9.74 8.73
CA ILE A 59 14.75 10.85 8.32
C ILE A 59 16.20 10.53 8.67
N ARG A 60 17.10 10.67 7.69
CA ARG A 60 18.55 10.52 7.88
C ARG A 60 19.27 11.82 7.54
N ILE A 61 20.02 12.34 8.51
CA ILE A 61 20.78 13.59 8.36
C ILE A 61 22.16 13.24 7.82
N GLN A 62 22.50 13.76 6.64
CA GLN A 62 23.87 13.67 6.11
C GLN A 62 24.73 14.72 6.79
N LYS A 63 25.87 14.30 7.34
CA LYS A 63 26.87 15.14 8.00
C LYS A 63 28.00 15.52 7.04
#